data_AF-A0A0S8A4F1-F1
#
_entry.id   AF-A0A0S8A4F1-F1
#
_cell.length_a   1.000
_cell.length_b   1.000
_cell.length_c   1.000
_cell.angle_alpha   90.00
_cell.angle_beta   90.00
_cell.angle_gamma   90.00
#
_symmetry.space_group_name_H-M   'P 1'
#
loop_
_entity.id
_entity.type
_entity.pdbx_description
1 polymer ?
#
loop_
_entity_poly.entity_id
_entity_poly.type
_entity_poly.pdbx_seq_one_letter_code
_entity_poly.pdbx_strand_id
1 'polypeptide(L)'
;ICQAWDFSRRLDGSDEEINKQVEAGKKKFAGFELPGRTLGVVGLGAIGRLVANTAASLGMRVIGYDPNITVEGAWQLKTEVEKASGIEDLLSKSDYVTFHVPLVDATRHMINAERLKIMKKDVVILNFARAGIVDDEAVSAAIKAGQVHSYVCDFPSNLLKNHERVITLPHLGASTAEAENNCAVMVADQVRNYLEHGTVVNSVNFPTVMMERTEGYRIGIVNSNVPNMVGQISTAMANAGLNIIDMLNKSKGDLAYTLADVDKPIAQDVIDEIAAIQGVLAVRTL
;
A
#
# COMPACT_ATOMS: atom_id res chain seq x y z
N ILE A 1 5.96 -15.59 19.98
CA ILE A 1 5.41 -16.95 19.69
C ILE A 1 6.45 -17.84 19.01
N CYS A 2 7.15 -17.38 17.97
CA CYS A 2 8.16 -18.17 17.24
C CYS A 2 9.26 -18.75 18.15
N GLN A 3 9.79 -17.96 19.07
CA GLN A 3 10.81 -18.40 20.03
C GLN A 3 10.26 -19.44 21.02
N ALA A 4 9.01 -19.29 21.45
CA ALA A 4 8.35 -20.26 22.32
C ALA A 4 8.10 -21.58 21.58
N TRP A 5 7.72 -21.52 20.30
CA TRP A 5 7.56 -22.71 19.45
C TRP A 5 8.89 -23.45 19.22
N ASP A 6 9.96 -22.72 18.91
CA ASP A 6 11.30 -23.29 18.74
C ASP A 6 11.83 -23.91 20.05
N PHE A 7 11.58 -23.27 21.21
CA PHE A 7 11.87 -23.85 22.52
C PHE A 7 11.15 -25.20 22.72
N SER A 8 9.83 -25.23 22.49
CA SER A 8 9.04 -26.46 22.68
C SER A 8 9.49 -27.60 21.77
N ARG A 9 9.95 -27.29 20.55
CA ARG A 9 10.47 -28.27 19.58
C ARG A 9 11.81 -28.91 19.96
N ARG A 10 12.55 -28.30 20.88
CA ARG A 10 13.88 -28.76 21.33
C ARG A 10 13.83 -29.48 22.67
N LEU A 11 12.63 -29.72 23.21
CA LEU A 11 12.47 -30.51 24.42
C LEU A 11 12.56 -32.00 24.07
N ASP A 12 13.29 -32.74 24.89
CA ASP A 12 13.49 -34.18 24.74
C ASP A 12 12.99 -34.93 25.99
N GLY A 13 12.63 -36.20 25.82
CA GLY A 13 12.18 -37.10 26.89
C GLY A 13 10.75 -37.62 26.69
N SER A 14 10.22 -38.24 27.74
CA SER A 14 8.82 -38.65 27.85
C SER A 14 7.89 -37.43 27.99
N ASP A 15 6.59 -37.62 27.74
CA ASP A 15 5.58 -36.56 27.88
C ASP A 15 5.57 -35.94 29.30
N GLU A 16 5.84 -36.73 30.34
CA GLU A 16 5.92 -36.22 31.71
C GLU A 16 7.15 -35.32 31.92
N GLU A 17 8.29 -35.70 31.34
CA GLU A 17 9.52 -34.91 31.38
C GLU A 17 9.38 -33.62 30.57
N ILE A 18 8.76 -33.69 29.38
CA ILE A 18 8.45 -32.51 28.55
C ILE A 18 7.53 -31.56 29.33
N ASN A 19 6.47 -32.06 29.96
CA ASN A 19 5.55 -31.21 30.74
C ASN A 19 6.27 -30.49 31.90
N LYS A 20 7.17 -31.19 32.62
CA LYS A 20 7.99 -30.56 33.67
C LYS A 20 8.91 -29.46 33.09
N GLN A 21 9.52 -29.69 31.93
CA GLN A 21 10.37 -28.71 31.26
C GLN A 21 9.58 -27.49 30.77
N VAL A 22 8.38 -27.68 30.22
CA VAL A 22 7.47 -26.59 29.81
C VAL A 22 7.09 -25.73 31.01
N GLU A 23 6.66 -26.35 32.11
CA GLU A 23 6.27 -25.63 33.33
C GLU A 23 7.42 -24.82 33.93
N ALA A 24 8.65 -25.35 33.88
CA ALA A 24 9.85 -24.62 34.30
C ALA A 24 10.23 -23.48 33.34
N GLY A 25 9.99 -23.66 32.03
CA GLY A 25 10.39 -22.72 30.98
C GLY A 25 9.41 -21.58 30.69
N LYS A 26 8.11 -21.75 30.95
CA LYS A 26 7.04 -20.85 30.47
C LYS A 26 7.20 -19.38 30.88
N LYS A 27 7.79 -19.12 32.05
CA LYS A 27 8.00 -17.74 32.56
C LYS A 27 8.89 -16.89 31.64
N LYS A 28 9.74 -17.51 30.82
CA LYS A 28 10.62 -16.83 29.85
C LYS A 28 9.85 -16.20 28.69
N PHE A 29 8.61 -16.61 28.47
CA PHE A 29 7.78 -16.22 27.33
C PHE A 29 6.54 -15.43 27.75
N ALA A 30 6.53 -14.86 28.95
CA ALA A 30 5.44 -14.01 29.42
C ALA A 30 5.27 -12.80 28.49
N GLY A 31 4.05 -12.58 28.02
CA GLY A 31 3.69 -11.50 27.11
C GLY A 31 2.84 -10.42 27.77
N PHE A 32 2.10 -9.69 26.95
CA PHE A 32 1.23 -8.61 27.37
C PHE A 32 -0.20 -8.82 26.85
N GLU A 33 -1.18 -8.42 27.65
CA GLU A 33 -2.55 -8.24 27.16
C GLU A 33 -2.64 -6.97 26.31
N LEU A 34 -3.46 -7.01 25.26
CA LEU A 34 -3.70 -5.88 24.35
C LEU A 34 -4.66 -4.82 24.92
N PRO A 35 -5.79 -5.19 25.57
CA PRO A 35 -6.74 -4.20 26.07
C PRO A 35 -6.10 -3.13 26.96
N GLY A 36 -6.45 -1.87 26.72
CA GLY A 36 -5.93 -0.71 27.45
C GLY A 36 -4.54 -0.21 27.01
N ARG A 37 -3.79 -0.99 26.22
CA ARG A 37 -2.51 -0.54 25.64
C ARG A 37 -2.73 0.32 24.41
N THR A 38 -1.76 1.15 24.09
CA THR A 38 -1.79 2.08 22.96
C THR A 38 -1.05 1.52 21.75
N LEU A 39 -1.74 1.43 20.61
CA LEU A 39 -1.15 1.22 19.29
C LEU A 39 -1.00 2.56 18.56
N GLY A 40 0.24 2.90 18.20
CA GLY A 40 0.56 3.95 17.25
C GLY A 40 0.57 3.43 15.82
N VAL A 41 -0.25 4.01 14.95
CA VAL A 41 -0.35 3.66 13.52
C VAL A 41 0.22 4.79 12.68
N VAL A 42 1.37 4.54 12.04
CA VAL A 42 2.03 5.51 11.16
C VAL A 42 1.66 5.21 9.71
N GLY A 43 0.94 6.12 9.09
CA GLY A 43 0.29 5.93 7.79
C GLY A 43 -1.13 5.41 7.95
N LEU A 44 -2.11 6.20 7.53
CA LEU A 44 -3.55 5.92 7.59
C LEU A 44 -4.12 5.78 6.16
N GLY A 45 -3.33 5.17 5.29
CA GLY A 45 -3.75 4.67 3.97
C GLY A 45 -4.65 3.43 4.10
N ALA A 46 -4.90 2.74 2.97
CA ALA A 46 -5.83 1.60 2.91
C ALA A 46 -5.56 0.54 4.00
N ILE A 47 -4.30 0.13 4.18
CA ILE A 47 -3.92 -0.90 5.17
C ILE A 47 -3.94 -0.34 6.59
N GLY A 48 -3.36 0.84 6.81
CA GLY A 48 -3.24 1.43 8.14
C GLY A 48 -4.60 1.65 8.82
N ARG A 49 -5.63 2.04 8.06
CA ARG A 49 -7.00 2.17 8.60
C ARG A 49 -7.59 0.84 9.03
N LEU A 50 -7.39 -0.23 8.26
CA LEU A 50 -7.85 -1.58 8.63
C LEU A 50 -7.17 -2.05 9.91
N VAL A 51 -5.86 -1.81 10.05
CA VAL A 51 -5.10 -2.16 11.25
C VAL A 51 -5.57 -1.34 12.46
N ALA A 52 -5.73 -0.02 12.30
CA ALA A 52 -6.24 0.87 13.35
C ALA A 52 -7.61 0.42 13.86
N ASN A 53 -8.55 0.16 12.95
CA ASN A 53 -9.92 -0.27 13.30
C ASN A 53 -9.93 -1.65 13.97
N THR A 54 -9.08 -2.56 13.52
CA THR A 54 -8.94 -3.90 14.12
C THR A 54 -8.40 -3.80 15.55
N ALA A 55 -7.33 -3.02 15.76
CA ALA A 55 -6.74 -2.83 17.07
C ALA A 55 -7.72 -2.18 18.07
N ALA A 56 -8.47 -1.17 17.64
CA ALA A 56 -9.53 -0.57 18.46
C ALA A 56 -10.59 -1.61 18.84
N SER A 57 -10.97 -2.50 17.91
CA SER A 57 -11.92 -3.58 18.17
C SER A 57 -11.39 -4.64 19.16
N LEU A 58 -10.06 -4.79 19.26
CA LEU A 58 -9.39 -5.64 20.25
C LEU A 58 -9.21 -4.94 21.62
N GLY A 59 -9.78 -3.74 21.80
CA GLY A 59 -9.74 -3.01 23.06
C GLY A 59 -8.46 -2.18 23.28
N MET A 60 -7.63 -2.00 22.25
CA MET A 60 -6.49 -1.09 22.32
C MET A 60 -6.94 0.35 22.19
N ARG A 61 -6.20 1.27 22.81
CA ARG A 61 -6.24 2.69 22.44
C ARG A 61 -5.46 2.86 21.15
N VAL A 62 -5.97 3.63 20.19
CA VAL A 62 -5.30 3.78 18.89
C VAL A 62 -5.01 5.24 18.62
N ILE A 63 -3.76 5.54 18.26
CA ILE A 63 -3.33 6.87 17.86
C ILE A 63 -2.74 6.76 16.45
N GLY A 64 -3.30 7.51 15.50
CA GLY A 64 -2.88 7.51 14.11
C GLY A 64 -2.13 8.78 13.71
N TYR A 65 -1.10 8.65 12.89
CA TYR A 65 -0.41 9.77 12.26
C TYR A 65 -0.30 9.56 10.76
N ASP A 66 -0.86 10.48 9.97
CA ASP A 66 -0.67 10.54 8.53
C ASP A 66 -0.77 12.00 8.06
N PRO A 67 0.30 12.58 7.48
CA PRO A 67 0.28 13.95 6.99
C PRO A 67 -0.65 14.14 5.78
N ASN A 68 -1.00 13.06 5.07
CA ASN A 68 -1.75 13.06 3.82
C ASN A 68 -3.12 12.38 3.92
N ILE A 69 -3.69 12.28 5.14
CA ILE A 69 -5.02 11.67 5.31
C ILE A 69 -6.08 12.47 4.55
N THR A 70 -6.82 11.79 3.67
CA THR A 70 -7.96 12.38 2.96
C THR A 70 -9.19 12.41 3.85
N VAL A 71 -10.18 13.25 3.52
CA VAL A 71 -11.46 13.30 4.22
C VAL A 71 -12.12 11.92 4.17
N GLU A 72 -12.21 11.30 2.99
CA GLU A 72 -12.79 9.97 2.83
C GLU A 72 -12.06 8.92 3.67
N GLY A 73 -10.73 9.01 3.76
CA GLY A 73 -9.92 8.15 4.61
C GLY A 73 -10.25 8.32 6.09
N ALA A 74 -10.40 9.57 6.56
CA ALA A 74 -10.76 9.85 7.94
C ALA A 74 -12.15 9.29 8.31
N TRP A 75 -13.12 9.34 7.40
CA TRP A 75 -14.47 8.79 7.62
C TRP A 75 -14.51 7.26 7.73
N GLN A 76 -13.47 6.56 7.27
CA GLN A 76 -13.36 5.11 7.39
C GLN A 76 -12.72 4.65 8.71
N LEU A 77 -12.27 5.59 9.56
CA LEU A 77 -11.71 5.27 10.86
C LEU A 77 -12.82 5.16 11.92
N LYS A 78 -12.62 4.26 12.88
CA LYS A 78 -13.41 4.25 14.11
C LYS A 78 -13.23 5.56 14.86
N THR A 79 -14.30 6.03 15.50
CA THR A 79 -14.34 7.29 16.27
C THR A 79 -13.32 7.33 17.42
N GLU A 80 -12.91 6.18 17.90
CA GLU A 80 -11.96 5.96 18.99
C GLU A 80 -10.49 6.10 18.55
N VAL A 81 -10.23 6.23 17.24
CA VAL A 81 -8.88 6.45 16.71
C VAL A 81 -8.52 7.92 16.87
N GLU A 82 -7.59 8.20 17.78
CA GLU A 82 -7.10 9.54 18.04
C GLU A 82 -6.10 9.98 16.97
N LYS A 83 -6.11 11.25 16.56
CA LYS A 83 -5.10 11.80 15.65
C LYS A 83 -3.91 12.32 16.46
N ALA A 84 -2.70 11.87 16.14
CA ALA A 84 -1.47 12.45 16.68
C ALA A 84 -1.18 13.82 16.03
N SER A 85 -0.59 14.72 16.81
CA SER A 85 -0.09 16.01 16.28
C SER A 85 1.17 15.87 15.45
N GLY A 86 1.95 14.80 15.68
CA GLY A 86 3.21 14.52 15.02
C GLY A 86 3.71 13.10 15.30
N ILE A 87 4.78 12.69 14.63
CA ILE A 87 5.37 11.35 14.82
C ILE A 87 5.93 11.20 16.24
N GLU A 88 6.58 12.23 16.79
CA GLU A 88 7.13 12.20 18.16
C GLU A 88 6.02 12.08 19.23
N ASP A 89 4.88 12.74 19.02
CA ASP A 89 3.70 12.63 19.89
C ASP A 89 3.15 11.20 19.91
N LEU A 90 3.02 10.59 18.72
CA LEU A 90 2.60 9.19 18.58
C LEU A 90 3.59 8.25 19.27
N LEU A 91 4.89 8.38 18.99
CA LEU A 91 5.93 7.49 19.51
C LEU A 91 6.02 7.51 21.04
N SER A 92 5.91 8.68 21.66
CA SER A 92 5.98 8.83 23.12
C SER A 92 4.80 8.21 23.88
N LYS A 93 3.65 8.05 23.23
CA LYS A 93 2.42 7.51 23.82
C LYS A 93 2.19 6.02 23.54
N SER A 94 2.92 5.45 22.60
CA SER A 94 2.65 4.12 22.04
C SER A 94 3.36 2.99 22.79
N ASP A 95 2.61 1.95 23.14
CA ASP A 95 3.15 0.68 23.64
C ASP A 95 3.50 -0.26 22.47
N TYR A 96 2.80 -0.11 21.35
CA TYR A 96 3.06 -0.76 20.06
C TYR A 96 3.12 0.29 18.96
N VAL A 97 3.99 0.15 17.97
CA VAL A 97 4.00 1.01 16.78
C VAL A 97 4.02 0.17 15.52
N THR A 98 3.18 0.51 14.55
CA THR A 98 3.11 -0.13 13.23
C THR A 98 3.22 0.89 12.10
N PHE A 99 3.87 0.51 11.01
CA PHE A 99 4.10 1.36 9.84
C PHE A 99 3.34 0.86 8.61
N HIS A 100 2.72 1.80 7.89
CA HIS A 100 1.97 1.59 6.65
C HIS A 100 2.25 2.73 5.65
N VAL A 101 3.54 3.06 5.50
CA VAL A 101 4.04 4.15 4.65
C VAL A 101 4.98 3.62 3.57
N PRO A 102 5.10 4.30 2.41
CA PRO A 102 6.13 3.95 1.42
C PRO A 102 7.53 4.26 1.96
N LEU A 103 8.57 3.69 1.32
CA LEU A 103 9.95 4.07 1.56
C LEU A 103 10.34 5.24 0.64
N VAL A 104 10.49 6.41 1.24
CA VAL A 104 10.94 7.66 0.62
C VAL A 104 11.92 8.33 1.58
N ASP A 105 12.58 9.42 1.17
CA ASP A 105 13.59 10.09 2.01
C ASP A 105 13.02 10.53 3.37
N ALA A 106 11.76 10.99 3.41
CA ALA A 106 11.09 11.39 4.64
C ALA A 106 10.78 10.21 5.59
N THR A 107 10.73 8.97 5.10
CA THR A 107 10.40 7.77 5.89
C THR A 107 11.58 6.83 6.10
N ARG A 108 12.70 7.08 5.42
CA ARG A 108 13.95 6.35 5.60
C ARG A 108 14.51 6.60 6.99
N HIS A 109 14.80 5.51 7.70
CA HIS A 109 15.23 5.51 9.10
C HIS A 109 14.36 6.43 9.97
N MET A 110 13.05 6.45 9.68
CA MET A 110 12.08 7.17 10.49
C MET A 110 12.20 6.75 11.96
N ILE A 111 12.47 5.47 12.23
CA ILE A 111 12.86 5.00 13.56
C ILE A 111 14.38 4.85 13.59
N ASN A 112 15.03 5.85 14.18
CA ASN A 112 16.46 5.92 14.43
C ASN A 112 16.77 5.90 15.94
N ALA A 113 18.05 5.98 16.30
CA ALA A 113 18.51 5.95 17.69
C ALA A 113 17.90 7.07 18.55
N GLU A 114 17.66 8.26 17.99
CA GLU A 114 17.07 9.40 18.69
C GLU A 114 15.59 9.15 19.01
N ARG A 115 14.82 8.69 18.03
CA ARG A 115 13.39 8.42 18.21
C ARG A 115 13.12 7.20 19.08
N LEU A 116 14.02 6.21 19.08
CA LEU A 116 13.93 5.09 20.02
C LEU A 116 14.01 5.52 21.50
N LYS A 117 14.70 6.62 21.80
CA LYS A 117 14.83 7.13 23.18
C LYS A 117 13.55 7.80 23.71
N ILE A 118 12.72 8.34 22.83
CA ILE A 118 11.46 9.01 23.24
C ILE A 118 10.30 8.02 23.35
N MET A 119 10.44 6.83 22.78
CA MET A 119 9.43 5.78 22.88
C MET A 119 9.34 5.28 24.33
N LYS A 120 8.18 4.70 24.68
CA LYS A 120 8.03 4.04 25.97
C LYS A 120 9.02 2.90 26.14
N LYS A 121 9.38 2.62 27.39
CA LYS A 121 10.12 1.40 27.74
C LYS A 121 9.27 0.18 27.39
N ASP A 122 9.94 -0.87 26.94
CA ASP A 122 9.32 -2.14 26.52
C ASP A 122 8.36 -2.02 25.33
N VAL A 123 8.58 -1.01 24.47
CA VAL A 123 7.80 -0.83 23.24
C VAL A 123 8.00 -1.99 22.27
N VAL A 124 6.94 -2.36 21.55
CA VAL A 124 6.97 -3.35 20.47
C VAL A 124 6.84 -2.64 19.13
N ILE A 125 7.76 -2.92 18.21
CA ILE A 125 7.82 -2.27 16.90
C ILE A 125 7.42 -3.29 15.82
N LEU A 126 6.52 -2.91 14.93
CA LEU A 126 5.99 -3.74 13.85
C LEU A 126 6.25 -3.06 12.50
N ASN A 127 7.05 -3.66 11.61
CA ASN A 127 7.29 -3.13 10.28
C ASN A 127 7.01 -4.17 9.19
N PHE A 128 5.81 -4.10 8.63
CA PHE A 128 5.38 -4.88 7.47
C PHE A 128 5.18 -4.00 6.24
N ALA A 129 5.69 -2.76 6.27
CA ALA A 129 5.57 -1.82 5.16
C ALA A 129 6.76 -1.94 4.21
N ARG A 130 7.93 -1.44 4.60
CA ARG A 130 9.15 -1.45 3.76
C ARG A 130 10.41 -1.56 4.61
N ALA A 131 11.41 -2.27 4.09
CA ALA A 131 12.76 -2.28 4.67
C ALA A 131 13.33 -0.86 4.72
N GLY A 132 14.12 -0.55 5.76
CA GLY A 132 14.75 0.77 5.92
C GLY A 132 13.85 1.87 6.49
N ILE A 133 12.61 1.58 6.90
CA ILE A 133 11.83 2.51 7.75
C ILE A 133 12.39 2.53 9.17
N VAL A 134 12.80 1.37 9.67
CA VAL A 134 13.48 1.18 10.95
C VAL A 134 14.96 0.95 10.66
N ASP A 135 15.83 1.61 11.42
CA ASP A 135 17.27 1.37 11.40
C ASP A 135 17.59 0.09 12.21
N ASP A 136 18.07 -0.95 11.52
CA ASP A 136 18.37 -2.28 12.08
C ASP A 136 19.42 -2.22 13.21
N GLU A 137 20.45 -1.38 13.07
CA GLU A 137 21.50 -1.21 14.07
C GLU A 137 20.94 -0.51 15.31
N ALA A 138 20.18 0.56 15.09
CA ALA A 138 19.58 1.31 16.19
C ALA A 138 18.58 0.46 16.98
N VAL A 139 17.71 -0.29 16.30
CA VAL A 139 16.74 -1.16 16.98
C VAL A 139 17.42 -2.32 17.69
N SER A 140 18.46 -2.93 17.11
CA SER A 140 19.23 -3.99 17.78
C SER A 140 19.89 -3.46 19.06
N ALA A 141 20.52 -2.28 19.00
CA ALA A 141 21.11 -1.64 20.18
C ALA A 141 20.05 -1.32 21.25
N ALA A 142 18.90 -0.79 20.85
CA ALA A 142 17.82 -0.46 21.78
C ALA A 142 17.18 -1.69 22.45
N ILE A 143 17.12 -2.83 21.75
CA ILE A 143 16.70 -4.10 22.36
C ILE A 143 17.74 -4.56 23.40
N LYS A 144 19.03 -4.52 23.07
CA LYS A 144 20.12 -4.88 24.00
C LYS A 144 20.12 -3.98 25.24
N ALA A 145 19.79 -2.70 25.08
CA ALA A 145 19.65 -1.74 26.18
C ALA A 145 18.36 -1.92 27.00
N GLY A 146 17.44 -2.80 26.60
CA GLY A 146 16.16 -3.03 27.29
C GLY A 146 15.18 -1.86 27.16
N GLN A 147 15.34 -1.02 26.13
CA GLN A 147 14.39 0.04 25.78
C GLN A 147 13.26 -0.53 24.92
N VAL A 148 13.60 -1.35 23.93
CA VAL A 148 12.64 -2.01 23.02
C VAL A 148 12.41 -3.43 23.50
N HIS A 149 11.15 -3.82 23.66
CA HIS A 149 10.80 -5.19 24.02
C HIS A 149 11.01 -6.14 22.84
N SER A 150 10.46 -5.81 21.66
CA SER A 150 10.59 -6.67 20.47
C SER A 150 10.46 -5.88 19.19
N TYR A 151 11.06 -6.41 18.13
CA TYR A 151 10.88 -5.93 16.76
C TYR A 151 10.36 -7.07 15.88
N VAL A 152 9.27 -6.84 15.15
CA VAL A 152 8.71 -7.80 14.20
C VAL A 152 8.68 -7.15 12.82
N CYS A 153 9.26 -7.80 11.83
CA CYS A 153 9.28 -7.28 10.47
C CYS A 153 9.25 -8.36 9.40
N ASP A 154 9.02 -7.93 8.17
CA ASP A 154 8.97 -8.79 6.98
C ASP A 154 10.30 -8.75 6.18
N PHE A 155 11.39 -8.34 6.83
CA PHE A 155 12.67 -8.02 6.20
C PHE A 155 13.83 -8.65 6.96
N PRO A 156 14.21 -9.90 6.66
CA PRO A 156 15.31 -10.57 7.35
C PRO A 156 16.66 -9.97 6.95
N SER A 157 17.54 -9.78 7.93
CA SER A 157 18.95 -9.39 7.73
C SER A 157 19.86 -10.27 8.58
N ASN A 158 21.17 -10.32 8.27
CA ASN A 158 22.13 -11.10 9.07
C ASN A 158 22.22 -10.59 10.52
N LEU A 159 21.98 -9.30 10.74
CA LEU A 159 21.95 -8.69 12.07
C LEU A 159 20.72 -9.13 12.87
N LEU A 160 19.55 -9.20 12.21
CA LEU A 160 18.27 -9.38 12.89
C LEU A 160 17.79 -10.83 12.98
N LYS A 161 18.07 -11.68 11.98
CA LYS A 161 17.44 -13.00 11.83
C LYS A 161 17.67 -13.96 13.01
N ASN A 162 18.77 -13.80 13.74
CA ASN A 162 19.14 -14.63 14.89
C ASN A 162 18.97 -13.88 16.23
N HIS A 163 18.40 -12.68 16.21
CA HIS A 163 18.27 -11.85 17.41
C HIS A 163 17.09 -12.33 18.25
N GLU A 164 17.31 -12.59 19.54
CA GLU A 164 16.35 -13.31 20.41
C GLU A 164 14.95 -12.66 20.48
N ARG A 165 14.90 -11.33 20.45
CA ARG A 165 13.64 -10.55 20.48
C ARG A 165 13.23 -9.95 19.14
N VAL A 166 13.78 -10.46 18.04
CA VAL A 166 13.37 -10.05 16.69
C VAL A 166 12.72 -11.23 15.99
N ILE A 167 11.60 -10.96 15.32
CA ILE A 167 10.95 -11.92 14.43
C ILE A 167 10.99 -11.34 13.03
N THR A 168 11.71 -12.00 12.13
CA THR A 168 11.79 -11.62 10.72
C THR A 168 11.05 -12.64 9.87
N LEU A 169 10.16 -12.18 9.01
CA LEU A 169 9.40 -12.99 8.06
C LEU A 169 9.88 -12.71 6.62
N PRO A 170 9.78 -13.66 5.68
CA PRO A 170 10.35 -13.52 4.33
C PRO A 170 9.40 -12.80 3.35
N HIS A 171 9.02 -11.56 3.64
CA HIS A 171 8.19 -10.71 2.77
C HIS A 171 6.82 -11.33 2.41
N LEU A 172 6.06 -11.75 3.42
CA LEU A 172 4.80 -12.50 3.27
C LEU A 172 3.52 -11.64 3.31
N GLY A 173 3.62 -10.31 3.41
CA GLY A 173 2.44 -9.44 3.61
C GLY A 173 1.30 -9.58 2.59
N ALA A 174 1.58 -10.05 1.36
CA ALA A 174 0.59 -10.31 0.32
C ALA A 174 0.50 -11.80 -0.09
N SER A 175 1.18 -12.69 0.62
CA SER A 175 1.31 -14.11 0.27
C SER A 175 0.11 -14.93 0.78
N THR A 176 -1.08 -14.61 0.28
CA THR A 176 -2.29 -15.42 0.52
C THR A 176 -2.97 -15.75 -0.80
N ALA A 177 -3.64 -16.91 -0.86
CA ALA A 177 -4.35 -17.34 -2.06
C ALA A 177 -5.45 -16.34 -2.46
N GLU A 178 -6.12 -15.74 -1.48
CA GLU A 178 -7.13 -14.70 -1.71
C GLU A 178 -6.52 -13.43 -2.31
N ALA A 179 -5.35 -12.99 -1.82
CA ALA A 179 -4.67 -11.82 -2.36
C ALA A 179 -4.22 -12.07 -3.81
N GLU A 180 -3.64 -13.24 -4.08
CA GLU A 180 -3.25 -13.64 -5.44
C GLU A 180 -4.45 -13.68 -6.39
N ASN A 181 -5.56 -14.30 -5.97
CA ASN A 181 -6.80 -14.35 -6.77
C ASN A 181 -7.37 -12.96 -7.02
N ASN A 182 -7.46 -12.12 -5.99
CA ASN A 182 -7.96 -10.75 -6.12
C ASN A 182 -7.08 -9.93 -7.07
N CYS A 183 -5.76 -10.08 -7.01
CA CYS A 183 -4.83 -9.44 -7.94
C CYS A 183 -5.03 -9.94 -9.38
N ALA A 184 -5.20 -11.26 -9.57
CA ALA A 184 -5.43 -11.83 -10.90
C ALA A 184 -6.73 -11.31 -11.52
N VAL A 185 -7.83 -11.31 -10.77
CA VAL A 185 -9.11 -10.74 -11.20
C VAL A 185 -8.97 -9.26 -11.53
N MET A 186 -8.32 -8.49 -10.65
CA MET A 186 -8.09 -7.06 -10.86
C MET A 186 -7.33 -6.77 -12.16
N VAL A 187 -6.26 -7.52 -12.44
CA VAL A 187 -5.47 -7.34 -13.67
C VAL A 187 -6.27 -7.76 -14.90
N ALA A 188 -6.98 -8.90 -14.84
CA ALA A 188 -7.82 -9.36 -15.94
C ALA A 188 -8.92 -8.35 -16.29
N ASP A 189 -9.60 -7.81 -15.27
CA ASP A 189 -10.62 -6.78 -15.45
C ASP A 189 -10.04 -5.48 -16.00
N GLN A 190 -8.85 -5.06 -15.54
CA GLN A 190 -8.17 -3.86 -16.07
C GLN A 190 -7.79 -4.01 -17.54
N VAL A 191 -7.24 -5.17 -17.91
CA VAL A 191 -6.89 -5.48 -19.31
C VAL A 191 -8.15 -5.55 -20.16
N ARG A 192 -9.21 -6.24 -19.70
CA ARG A 192 -10.51 -6.29 -20.39
C ARG A 192 -11.09 -4.89 -20.58
N ASN A 193 -11.16 -4.09 -19.53
CA ASN A 193 -11.71 -2.73 -19.57
C ASN A 193 -10.92 -1.83 -20.53
N TYR A 194 -9.60 -1.95 -20.55
CA TYR A 194 -8.78 -1.23 -21.53
C TYR A 194 -9.09 -1.73 -22.94
N LEU A 195 -9.05 -3.04 -23.18
CA LEU A 195 -9.21 -3.62 -24.51
C LEU A 195 -10.61 -3.39 -25.10
N GLU A 196 -11.67 -3.47 -24.30
CA GLU A 196 -13.06 -3.39 -24.76
C GLU A 196 -13.66 -1.98 -24.68
N HIS A 197 -13.18 -1.15 -23.75
CA HIS A 197 -13.80 0.15 -23.47
C HIS A 197 -12.83 1.32 -23.52
N GLY A 198 -11.54 1.05 -23.68
CA GLY A 198 -10.50 2.06 -23.61
C GLY A 198 -10.31 2.63 -22.22
N THR A 199 -10.96 2.08 -21.19
CA THR A 199 -10.86 2.57 -19.81
C THR A 199 -9.52 2.19 -19.21
N VAL A 200 -8.83 3.17 -18.63
CA VAL A 200 -7.54 2.99 -17.95
C VAL A 200 -7.68 3.40 -16.50
N VAL A 201 -7.51 2.43 -15.60
CA VAL A 201 -7.49 2.64 -14.14
C VAL A 201 -6.27 1.96 -13.54
N ASN A 202 -5.78 2.48 -12.41
CA ASN A 202 -4.61 1.97 -11.69
C ASN A 202 -3.33 1.83 -12.53
N SER A 203 -3.22 2.59 -13.63
CA SER A 203 -2.03 2.53 -14.47
C SER A 203 -0.85 3.20 -13.79
N VAL A 204 0.27 2.46 -13.73
CA VAL A 204 1.52 2.94 -13.14
C VAL A 204 2.19 4.01 -14.00
N ASN A 205 2.01 3.98 -15.32
CA ASN A 205 2.75 4.80 -16.28
C ASN A 205 1.88 5.50 -17.34
N PHE A 206 0.55 5.36 -17.28
CA PHE A 206 -0.38 5.93 -18.24
C PHE A 206 -1.45 6.80 -17.55
N PRO A 207 -2.05 7.82 -18.22
CA PRO A 207 -3.14 8.60 -17.63
C PRO A 207 -4.34 7.73 -17.25
N THR A 208 -4.95 8.02 -16.10
CA THR A 208 -6.22 7.42 -15.68
C THR A 208 -7.36 8.06 -16.49
N VAL A 209 -8.09 7.24 -17.25
CA VAL A 209 -9.22 7.65 -18.10
C VAL A 209 -10.39 6.72 -17.86
N MET A 210 -11.50 7.28 -17.40
CA MET A 210 -12.76 6.58 -17.21
C MET A 210 -13.85 7.42 -17.88
N MET A 211 -14.44 6.88 -18.94
CA MET A 211 -15.57 7.49 -19.66
C MET A 211 -16.62 6.40 -19.83
N GLU A 212 -17.82 6.64 -19.30
CA GLU A 212 -18.94 5.70 -19.44
C GLU A 212 -19.19 5.43 -20.92
N ARG A 213 -19.56 4.19 -21.27
CA ARG A 213 -19.85 3.88 -22.67
C ARG A 213 -21.27 4.32 -22.99
N THR A 214 -21.39 5.16 -24.00
CA THR A 214 -22.66 5.63 -24.53
C THR A 214 -23.01 4.87 -25.83
N GLU A 215 -24.07 5.28 -26.51
CA GLU A 215 -24.39 4.77 -27.85
C GLU A 215 -23.32 5.19 -28.87
N GLY A 216 -23.14 4.42 -29.94
CA GLY A 216 -22.21 4.75 -31.03
C GLY A 216 -20.92 3.94 -31.02
N TYR A 217 -19.87 4.53 -31.58
CA TYR A 217 -18.58 3.88 -31.86
C TYR A 217 -17.46 4.59 -31.11
N ARG A 218 -16.56 3.83 -30.48
CA ARG A 218 -15.55 4.41 -29.59
C ARG A 218 -14.16 4.36 -30.24
N ILE A 219 -13.37 5.40 -29.98
CA ILE A 219 -11.98 5.50 -30.40
C ILE A 219 -11.10 6.00 -29.27
N GLY A 220 -9.99 5.29 -29.04
CA GLY A 220 -8.92 5.67 -28.14
C GLY A 220 -7.70 6.16 -28.93
N ILE A 221 -7.18 7.32 -28.56
CA ILE A 221 -6.05 7.98 -29.24
C ILE A 221 -5.00 8.32 -28.20
N VAL A 222 -3.82 7.73 -28.32
CA VAL A 222 -2.65 8.04 -27.52
C VAL A 222 -1.83 9.08 -28.26
N ASN A 223 -1.45 10.16 -27.58
CA ASN A 223 -0.66 11.23 -28.18
C ASN A 223 0.35 11.81 -27.19
N SER A 224 1.39 12.46 -27.70
CA SER A 224 2.28 13.31 -26.92
C SER A 224 1.50 14.45 -26.29
N ASN A 225 1.82 14.80 -25.05
CA ASN A 225 1.17 15.87 -24.30
C ASN A 225 1.68 17.25 -24.74
N VAL A 226 1.29 17.67 -25.95
CA VAL A 226 1.66 18.96 -26.56
C VAL A 226 0.41 19.78 -26.95
N PRO A 227 0.51 21.12 -27.04
CA PRO A 227 -0.63 21.96 -27.41
C PRO A 227 -1.28 21.56 -28.72
N ASN A 228 -2.58 21.87 -28.84
CA ASN A 228 -3.39 21.68 -30.05
C ASN A 228 -3.67 20.22 -30.47
N MET A 229 -3.32 19.21 -29.66
CA MET A 229 -3.63 17.81 -30.01
C MET A 229 -5.13 17.51 -30.07
N VAL A 230 -5.88 17.89 -29.04
CA VAL A 230 -7.34 17.66 -28.99
C VAL A 230 -8.04 18.39 -30.14
N GLY A 231 -7.60 19.60 -30.49
CA GLY A 231 -8.17 20.39 -31.59
C GLY A 231 -7.92 19.75 -32.97
N GLN A 232 -6.72 19.23 -33.21
CA GLN A 232 -6.42 18.52 -34.45
C GLN A 232 -7.24 17.23 -34.58
N ILE A 233 -7.34 16.46 -33.50
CA ILE A 233 -8.13 15.21 -33.44
C ILE A 233 -9.61 15.50 -33.72
N SER A 234 -10.20 16.49 -33.04
CA SER A 234 -11.62 16.81 -33.25
C SER A 234 -11.90 17.38 -34.63
N THR A 235 -10.95 18.11 -35.22
CA THR A 235 -11.06 18.62 -36.59
C THR A 235 -11.05 17.49 -37.62
N ALA A 236 -10.17 16.49 -37.47
CA ALA A 236 -10.14 15.32 -38.35
C ALA A 236 -11.48 14.56 -38.30
N MET A 237 -12.03 14.34 -37.10
CA MET A 237 -13.35 13.72 -36.93
C MET A 237 -14.48 14.55 -37.58
N ALA A 238 -14.45 15.88 -37.41
CA ALA A 238 -15.43 16.78 -37.99
C ALA A 238 -15.36 16.80 -39.53
N ASN A 239 -14.16 16.79 -40.12
CA ASN A 239 -13.97 16.71 -41.57
C ASN A 239 -14.49 15.39 -42.15
N ALA A 240 -14.37 14.30 -41.39
CA ALA A 240 -14.97 13.00 -41.72
C ALA A 240 -16.50 12.96 -41.51
N GLY A 241 -17.12 14.04 -41.02
CA GLY A 241 -18.56 14.11 -40.77
C GLY A 241 -19.04 13.25 -39.59
N LEU A 242 -18.16 12.96 -38.64
CA LEU A 242 -18.46 12.27 -37.38
C LEU A 242 -18.89 13.28 -36.32
N ASN A 243 -20.06 13.05 -35.70
CA ASN A 243 -20.49 13.84 -34.55
C ASN A 243 -19.95 13.20 -33.26
N ILE A 244 -19.17 13.97 -32.49
CA ILE A 244 -18.63 13.54 -31.19
C ILE A 244 -19.77 13.58 -30.15
N ILE A 245 -20.09 12.43 -29.56
CA ILE A 245 -21.12 12.27 -28.53
C ILE A 245 -20.54 12.64 -27.17
N ASP A 246 -19.40 12.04 -26.83
CA ASP A 246 -18.64 12.33 -25.61
C ASP A 246 -17.15 12.23 -25.90
N MET A 247 -16.34 12.99 -25.16
CA MET A 247 -14.89 12.97 -25.30
C MET A 247 -14.20 13.35 -23.99
N LEU A 248 -13.24 12.52 -23.59
CA LEU A 248 -12.40 12.74 -22.43
C LEU A 248 -10.92 12.70 -22.83
N ASN A 249 -10.18 13.75 -22.47
CA ASN A 249 -8.72 13.77 -22.58
C ASN A 249 -8.09 13.88 -21.19
N LYS A 250 -7.09 13.04 -20.91
CA LYS A 250 -6.25 13.12 -19.71
C LYS A 250 -4.79 12.94 -20.07
N SER A 251 -3.92 13.55 -19.27
CA SER A 251 -2.47 13.51 -19.46
C SER A 251 -1.74 13.03 -18.21
N LYS A 252 -0.57 12.40 -18.41
CA LYS A 252 0.38 12.02 -17.37
C LYS A 252 1.79 12.13 -17.94
N GLY A 253 2.57 13.07 -17.41
CA GLY A 253 3.89 13.41 -17.96
C GLY A 253 3.78 13.85 -19.42
N ASP A 254 4.56 13.20 -20.27
CA ASP A 254 4.65 13.50 -21.70
C ASP A 254 3.59 12.81 -22.56
N LEU A 255 2.70 12.02 -21.95
CA LEU A 255 1.63 11.28 -22.63
C LEU A 255 0.26 11.87 -22.31
N ALA A 256 -0.61 11.85 -23.32
CA ALA A 256 -2.03 12.09 -23.20
C ALA A 256 -2.82 10.98 -23.91
N TYR A 257 -4.05 10.79 -23.44
CA TYR A 257 -4.97 9.80 -23.99
C TYR A 257 -6.34 10.43 -24.12
N THR A 258 -6.83 10.47 -25.36
CA THR A 258 -8.18 10.92 -25.72
C THR A 258 -9.04 9.70 -25.97
N LEU A 259 -10.17 9.61 -25.29
CA LEU A 259 -11.21 8.63 -25.55
C LEU A 259 -12.43 9.40 -26.06
N ALA A 260 -12.99 9.00 -27.20
CA ALA A 260 -14.14 9.67 -27.80
C ALA A 260 -15.18 8.64 -28.29
N ASP A 261 -16.45 8.98 -28.12
CA ASP A 261 -17.60 8.28 -28.71
C ASP A 261 -18.13 9.12 -29.88
N VAL A 262 -18.45 8.46 -31.00
CA VAL A 262 -19.01 9.10 -32.20
C VAL A 262 -20.26 8.38 -32.70
N ASP A 263 -21.11 9.10 -33.42
CA ASP A 263 -22.42 8.64 -33.88
C ASP A 263 -22.40 7.60 -35.03
N LYS A 264 -21.27 7.46 -35.73
CA LYS A 264 -21.14 6.62 -36.94
C LYS A 264 -19.92 5.70 -36.88
N PRO A 265 -19.92 4.58 -37.64
CA PRO A 265 -18.72 3.75 -37.78
C PRO A 265 -17.53 4.57 -38.26
N ILE A 266 -16.37 4.32 -37.67
CA ILE A 266 -15.13 5.02 -37.99
C ILE A 266 -14.45 4.25 -39.12
N ALA A 267 -14.36 4.87 -40.29
CA ALA A 267 -13.70 4.29 -41.44
C ALA A 267 -12.16 4.31 -41.29
N GLN A 268 -11.48 3.37 -41.96
CA GLN A 268 -10.02 3.20 -41.82
C GLN A 268 -9.23 4.43 -42.27
N ASP A 269 -9.70 5.14 -43.29
CA ASP A 269 -9.10 6.39 -43.76
C ASP A 269 -9.09 7.50 -42.69
N VAL A 270 -10.15 7.60 -41.89
CA VAL A 270 -10.22 8.52 -40.74
C VAL A 270 -9.21 8.11 -39.65
N ILE A 271 -9.07 6.81 -39.39
CA ILE A 271 -8.07 6.29 -38.44
C ILE A 271 -6.66 6.67 -38.92
N ASP A 272 -6.39 6.47 -40.20
CA ASP A 272 -5.10 6.75 -40.82
C ASP A 272 -4.80 8.26 -40.83
N GLU A 273 -5.80 9.11 -41.09
CA GLU A 273 -5.68 10.58 -41.00
C GLU A 273 -5.32 11.03 -39.58
N ILE A 274 -6.02 10.52 -38.57
CA ILE A 274 -5.73 10.82 -37.17
C ILE A 274 -4.33 10.31 -36.79
N ALA A 275 -3.97 9.10 -37.21
CA ALA A 275 -2.66 8.52 -36.94
C ALA A 275 -1.50 9.29 -37.59
N ALA A 276 -1.77 9.99 -38.70
CA ALA A 276 -0.80 10.83 -39.40
C ALA A 276 -0.55 12.20 -38.71
N ILE A 277 -1.39 12.60 -37.75
CA ILE A 277 -1.18 13.84 -37.00
C ILE A 277 0.12 13.74 -36.20
N GLN A 278 1.02 14.69 -36.41
CA GLN A 278 2.30 14.73 -35.69
C GLN A 278 2.07 14.77 -34.17
N GLY A 279 2.60 13.78 -33.47
CA GLY A 279 2.42 13.63 -32.02
C GLY A 279 1.36 12.61 -31.63
N VAL A 280 0.56 12.07 -32.55
CA VAL A 280 -0.22 10.86 -32.30
C VAL A 280 0.70 9.65 -32.30
N LEU A 281 0.53 8.79 -31.30
CA LEU A 281 1.38 7.63 -31.03
C LEU A 281 0.65 6.31 -31.31
N ALA A 282 -0.67 6.26 -31.07
CA ALA A 282 -1.50 5.12 -31.38
C ALA A 282 -2.97 5.54 -31.51
N VAL A 283 -3.71 4.87 -32.40
CA VAL A 283 -5.15 5.03 -32.58
C VAL A 283 -5.79 3.65 -32.58
N ARG A 284 -6.92 3.49 -31.89
CA ARG A 284 -7.65 2.23 -31.82
C ARG A 284 -9.15 2.43 -31.71
N THR A 285 -9.91 1.74 -32.54
CA THR A 285 -11.37 1.65 -32.45
C THR A 285 -11.80 0.52 -31.50
N LEU A 286 -12.94 0.70 -30.81
CA LEU A 286 -13.43 -0.11 -29.69
C LEU A 286 -14.93 -0.44 -29.80
#